data_AF-A0A511ZFS5-F1
#
_entry.id   AF-A0A511ZFS5-F1
#
_cell.length_a   1.000
_cell.length_b   1.000
_cell.length_c   1.000
_cell.angle_alpha   90.00
_cell.angle_beta   90.00
_cell.angle_gamma   90.00
#
_symmetry.space_group_name_H-M   'P 1'
#
loop_
_entity.id
_entity.type
_entity.pdbx_description
1 polymer ?
#
loop_
_entity_poly.entity_id
_entity_poly.type
_entity_poly.pdbx_seq_one_letter_code
_entity_poly.pdbx_strand_id
1 'polypeptide(L)'
;MVEIWETKRNNKDEKKLPIIMPIVLYHGNMDWYARASFSNLWEGYQDFPQELQKYVPDYEFFLYDVSDYEDEDTQLNVFLRIILMVFRDIRKSDVQVVLNTIYRAVDYLRQLQDQRTATKYLETLFYYTFRVHRHLTKNQYYDIINHIGNTYQEGSELAMTLAEIFRNEGKEEGKEEGRVEGQADALSNTAIRLITKFVAPLSEGIKTKICEQEISTLETIIDHIDEFETIEDFKQYLK
;
A
#
# COMPACT_ATOMS: atom_id res chain seq x y z
N MET A 1 10.86 -10.67 18.52
CA MET A 1 11.60 -11.81 19.12
C MET A 1 11.44 -11.83 20.65
N VAL A 2 11.86 -10.77 21.36
CA VAL A 2 11.79 -10.70 22.83
C VAL A 2 10.37 -10.87 23.38
N GLU A 3 9.38 -10.22 22.78
CA GLU A 3 7.97 -10.32 23.20
C GLU A 3 7.40 -11.76 23.15
N ILE A 4 7.87 -12.58 22.20
CA ILE A 4 7.48 -14.01 22.08
C ILE A 4 8.00 -14.77 23.31
N TRP A 5 9.26 -14.55 23.68
CA TRP A 5 9.86 -15.17 24.86
C TRP A 5 9.28 -14.64 26.17
N GLU A 6 8.94 -13.36 26.25
CA GLU A 6 8.25 -12.79 27.42
C GLU A 6 6.87 -13.41 27.63
N THR A 7 6.09 -13.56 26.56
CA THR A 7 4.79 -14.23 26.61
C THR A 7 4.92 -15.66 27.13
N LYS A 8 5.94 -16.40 26.70
CA LYS A 8 6.19 -17.76 27.15
C LYS A 8 6.69 -17.84 28.59
N ARG A 9 7.56 -16.92 29.02
CA ARG A 9 8.08 -16.87 30.40
C ARG A 9 6.99 -16.63 31.43
N ASN A 10 5.93 -15.90 31.07
CA ASN A 10 4.80 -15.64 31.95
C ASN A 10 3.92 -16.88 32.18
N ASN A 11 4.10 -17.94 31.37
CA ASN A 11 3.48 -19.23 31.56
C ASN A 11 4.39 -20.11 32.44
N LYS A 12 4.05 -20.25 33.74
CA LYS A 12 4.93 -20.81 34.79
C LYS A 12 5.37 -22.26 34.60
N ASP A 13 4.76 -22.99 33.67
CA ASP A 13 5.06 -24.40 33.40
C ASP A 13 6.20 -24.60 32.39
N GLU A 14 6.56 -23.57 31.61
CA GLU A 14 7.64 -23.66 30.60
C GLU A 14 8.97 -23.10 31.16
N LYS A 15 9.87 -24.00 31.55
CA LYS A 15 11.20 -23.64 32.11
C LYS A 15 12.27 -23.27 31.06
N LYS A 16 11.99 -23.46 29.77
CA LYS A 16 12.94 -23.26 28.67
C LYS A 16 12.34 -22.34 27.62
N LEU A 17 13.17 -21.47 27.04
CA LEU A 17 12.75 -20.62 25.92
C LEU A 17 12.62 -21.47 24.64
N PRO A 18 11.56 -21.25 23.83
CA PRO A 18 11.42 -21.93 22.54
C PRO A 18 12.44 -21.39 21.53
N ILE A 19 12.85 -22.25 20.61
CA ILE A 19 13.56 -21.84 19.39
C ILE A 19 12.60 -20.98 18.55
N ILE A 20 13.07 -19.83 18.08
CA ILE A 20 12.34 -19.00 17.12
C ILE A 20 13.00 -19.19 15.76
N MET A 21 12.21 -19.58 14.76
CA MET A 21 12.60 -19.65 13.35
C MET A 21 11.92 -18.51 12.61
N PRO A 22 12.62 -17.41 12.30
CA PRO A 22 12.03 -16.32 11.53
C PRO A 22 11.87 -16.76 10.08
N ILE A 23 10.70 -16.47 9.51
CA ILE A 23 10.37 -16.72 8.10
C ILE A 23 10.04 -15.37 7.47
N VAL A 24 10.73 -15.04 6.38
CA VAL A 24 10.48 -13.84 5.58
C VAL A 24 9.88 -14.29 4.26
N LEU A 25 8.62 -13.92 4.04
CA LEU A 25 7.94 -14.11 2.77
C LEU A 25 8.11 -12.84 1.93
N TYR A 26 8.97 -12.88 0.93
CA TYR A 26 9.26 -11.72 0.09
C TYR A 26 8.40 -11.73 -1.18
N HIS A 27 7.74 -10.62 -1.47
CA HIS A 27 6.85 -10.46 -2.62
C HIS A 27 6.93 -9.02 -3.20
N GLY A 28 8.13 -8.45 -3.14
CA GLY A 28 8.43 -7.13 -3.69
C GLY A 28 8.64 -7.14 -5.20
N ASN A 29 8.77 -5.95 -5.79
CA ASN A 29 9.00 -5.78 -7.22
C ASN A 29 10.48 -5.77 -7.63
N MET A 30 11.38 -5.70 -6.64
CA MET A 30 12.82 -5.72 -6.87
C MET A 30 13.39 -7.03 -6.35
N ASP A 31 14.58 -7.40 -6.79
CA ASP A 31 15.25 -8.57 -6.22
C ASP A 31 15.59 -8.30 -4.76
N TRP A 32 15.43 -9.32 -3.91
CA TRP A 32 15.88 -9.22 -2.53
C TRP A 32 17.42 -9.14 -2.49
N TYR A 33 17.94 -8.05 -1.93
CA TYR A 33 19.37 -7.73 -1.99
C TYR A 33 20.18 -8.19 -0.77
N ALA A 34 19.51 -8.45 0.36
CA ALA A 34 20.18 -8.81 1.61
C ALA A 34 20.40 -10.32 1.72
N ARG A 35 21.46 -10.74 2.41
CA ARG A 35 21.58 -12.16 2.76
C ARG A 35 20.60 -12.52 3.87
N ALA A 36 20.34 -13.82 4.04
CA ALA A 36 19.35 -14.36 4.97
C ALA A 36 19.77 -14.31 6.46
N SER A 37 20.44 -13.23 6.90
CA SER A 37 20.77 -12.97 8.30
C SER A 37 20.55 -11.51 8.67
N PHE A 38 20.23 -11.27 9.94
CA PHE A 38 19.91 -9.92 10.42
C PHE A 38 21.09 -8.95 10.32
N SER A 39 22.33 -9.39 10.50
CA SER A 39 23.52 -8.54 10.33
C SER A 39 23.59 -7.85 8.97
N ASN A 40 23.09 -8.50 7.91
CA ASN A 40 23.07 -7.94 6.56
C ASN A 40 21.99 -6.87 6.33
N LEU A 41 21.09 -6.66 7.30
CA LEU A 41 20.06 -5.61 7.27
C LEU A 41 20.50 -4.33 7.99
N TRP A 42 21.58 -4.38 8.77
CA TRP A 42 22.10 -3.21 9.48
C TRP A 42 23.04 -2.42 8.59
N GLU A 43 22.73 -1.15 8.37
CA GLU A 43 23.63 -0.22 7.69
C GLU A 43 24.93 -0.06 8.50
N GLY A 44 26.07 -0.22 7.84
CA GLY A 44 27.38 -0.08 8.47
C GLY A 44 27.75 -1.19 9.47
N TYR A 45 27.07 -2.34 9.48
CA TYR A 45 27.41 -3.44 10.40
C TYR A 45 28.88 -3.87 10.33
N GLN A 46 29.43 -3.90 9.10
CA GLN A 46 30.82 -4.26 8.86
C GLN A 46 31.81 -3.21 9.41
N ASP A 47 31.35 -1.99 9.63
CA ASP A 47 32.16 -0.88 10.15
C ASP A 47 32.18 -0.84 11.69
N PHE A 48 31.34 -1.65 12.36
CA PHE A 48 31.37 -1.74 13.82
C PHE A 48 32.65 -2.44 14.31
N PRO A 49 33.27 -1.93 15.39
CA PRO A 49 34.32 -2.65 16.11
C PRO A 49 33.90 -4.07 16.46
N GLN A 50 34.82 -5.02 16.36
CA GLN A 50 34.54 -6.44 16.61
C GLN A 50 33.98 -6.69 18.02
N GLU A 51 34.39 -5.88 18.99
CA GLU A 51 33.90 -5.92 20.37
C GLU A 51 32.42 -5.54 20.49
N LEU A 52 31.89 -4.74 19.56
CA LEU A 52 30.49 -4.32 19.52
C LEU A 52 29.62 -5.28 18.72
N GLN A 53 30.16 -5.90 17.66
CA GLN A 53 29.41 -6.84 16.81
C GLN A 53 28.76 -7.98 17.62
N LYS A 54 29.42 -8.48 18.67
CA LYS A 54 28.88 -9.55 19.54
C LYS A 54 27.61 -9.18 20.33
N TYR A 55 27.27 -7.90 20.42
CA TYR A 55 26.06 -7.41 21.09
C TYR A 55 24.93 -7.10 20.11
N VAL A 56 25.20 -7.13 18.80
CA VAL A 56 24.17 -6.96 17.78
C VAL A 56 23.50 -8.32 17.55
N PRO A 57 22.16 -8.40 17.60
CA PRO A 57 21.45 -9.64 17.27
C PRO A 57 21.67 -10.04 15.82
N ASP A 58 22.29 -11.19 15.60
CA ASP A 58 22.48 -11.77 14.27
C ASP A 58 21.95 -13.21 14.24
N TYR A 59 20.71 -13.35 13.76
CA TYR A 59 20.07 -14.63 13.54
C TYR A 59 19.84 -14.84 12.05
N GLU A 60 19.84 -16.09 11.62
CA GLU A 60 19.38 -16.46 10.29
C GLU A 60 17.85 -16.46 10.23
N PHE A 61 17.32 -16.16 9.05
CA PHE A 61 15.90 -16.32 8.75
C PHE A 61 15.73 -17.12 7.47
N PHE A 62 14.64 -17.86 7.38
CA PHE A 62 14.27 -18.51 6.13
C PHE A 62 13.64 -17.47 5.20
N LEU A 63 14.34 -17.12 4.13
CA LEU A 63 13.82 -16.26 3.08
C LEU A 63 13.14 -17.13 2.01
N TYR A 64 11.86 -16.85 1.76
CA TYR A 64 11.13 -17.41 0.62
C TYR A 64 10.75 -16.27 -0.31
N ASP A 65 11.36 -16.24 -1.49
CA ASP A 65 10.95 -15.34 -2.56
C ASP A 65 9.76 -15.96 -3.30
N VAL A 66 8.64 -15.24 -3.31
CA VAL A 66 7.40 -15.69 -3.93
C VAL A 66 7.49 -15.65 -5.47
N SER A 67 8.47 -14.96 -6.04
CA SER A 67 8.74 -15.02 -7.49
C SER A 67 8.95 -16.45 -7.99
N ASP A 68 9.54 -17.29 -7.14
CA ASP A 68 9.97 -18.65 -7.47
C ASP A 68 8.86 -19.69 -7.26
N TYR A 69 7.68 -19.25 -6.80
CA TYR A 69 6.56 -20.15 -6.57
C TYR A 69 6.01 -20.69 -7.90
N GLU A 70 5.88 -22.02 -7.98
CA GLU A 70 5.21 -22.72 -9.08
C GLU A 70 3.82 -23.22 -8.66
N ASP A 71 2.83 -23.05 -9.53
CA ASP A 71 1.41 -23.25 -9.17
C ASP A 71 0.99 -24.72 -8.90
N GLU A 72 1.90 -25.66 -9.18
CA GLU A 72 1.65 -27.10 -9.19
C GLU A 72 1.96 -27.80 -7.86
N ASP A 73 2.36 -27.06 -6.81
CA ASP A 73 2.61 -27.68 -5.51
C ASP A 73 1.30 -28.09 -4.81
N THR A 74 0.89 -29.33 -5.07
CA THR A 74 -0.31 -29.97 -4.51
C THR A 74 -0.18 -30.34 -3.05
N GLN A 75 1.03 -30.27 -2.46
CA GLN A 75 1.24 -30.55 -1.04
C GLN A 75 0.81 -29.38 -0.14
N LEU A 76 0.71 -28.18 -0.72
CA LEU A 76 0.30 -26.98 0.00
C LEU A 76 -1.23 -26.94 0.19
N ASN A 77 -1.65 -26.45 1.35
CA ASN A 77 -3.04 -26.07 1.58
C ASN A 77 -3.50 -25.05 0.53
N VAL A 78 -4.70 -25.24 -0.01
CA VAL A 78 -5.40 -24.34 -0.95
C VAL A 78 -5.23 -22.86 -0.60
N PHE A 79 -5.38 -22.48 0.67
CA PHE A 79 -5.22 -21.09 1.10
C PHE A 79 -3.81 -20.54 0.86
N LEU A 80 -2.78 -21.33 1.21
CA LEU A 80 -1.39 -20.93 1.02
C LEU A 80 -1.06 -20.83 -0.48
N ARG A 81 -1.56 -21.78 -1.28
CA ARG A 81 -1.42 -21.74 -2.75
C ARG A 81 -2.02 -20.46 -3.33
N ILE A 82 -3.20 -20.07 -2.87
CA ILE A 82 -3.85 -18.84 -3.32
C ILE A 82 -3.01 -17.62 -2.93
N ILE A 83 -2.56 -17.52 -1.67
CA ILE A 83 -1.75 -16.38 -1.23
C ILE A 83 -0.47 -16.25 -2.04
N LEU A 84 0.29 -17.34 -2.21
CA LEU A 84 1.55 -17.32 -2.94
C LEU A 84 1.33 -16.93 -4.41
N MET A 85 0.31 -17.51 -5.05
CA MET A 85 -0.06 -17.17 -6.43
C MET A 85 -0.45 -15.69 -6.56
N VAL A 86 -1.29 -15.16 -5.67
CA VAL A 86 -1.70 -13.75 -5.69
C VAL A 86 -0.51 -12.84 -5.40
N PHE A 87 0.34 -13.16 -4.42
CA PHE A 87 1.51 -12.35 -4.09
C PHE A 87 2.52 -12.28 -5.25
N ARG A 88 2.72 -13.39 -5.97
CA ARG A 88 3.58 -13.47 -7.16
C ARG A 88 3.07 -12.60 -8.30
N ASP A 89 1.77 -12.65 -8.57
CA ASP A 89 1.22 -12.14 -9.83
C ASP A 89 0.58 -10.75 -9.72
N ILE A 90 0.07 -10.35 -8.54
CA ILE A 90 -0.72 -9.13 -8.39
C ILE A 90 0.04 -7.85 -8.76
N ARG A 91 1.38 -7.87 -8.70
CA ARG A 91 2.21 -6.70 -9.01
C ARG A 91 2.69 -6.66 -10.46
N LYS A 92 2.35 -7.67 -11.28
CA LYS A 92 2.74 -7.71 -12.69
C LYS A 92 2.03 -6.61 -13.47
N SER A 93 2.76 -6.02 -14.42
CA SER A 93 2.23 -4.98 -15.31
C SER A 93 1.16 -5.50 -16.27
N ASP A 94 1.21 -6.78 -16.61
CA ASP A 94 0.21 -7.43 -17.45
C ASP A 94 -1.07 -7.71 -16.64
N VAL A 95 -2.10 -6.91 -16.89
CA VAL A 95 -3.39 -7.03 -16.23
C VAL A 95 -4.07 -8.37 -16.52
N GLN A 96 -3.82 -9.00 -17.67
CA GLN A 96 -4.44 -10.29 -17.97
C GLN A 96 -3.90 -11.39 -17.05
N VAL A 97 -2.62 -11.33 -16.68
CA VAL A 97 -2.03 -12.25 -15.69
C VAL A 97 -2.72 -12.05 -14.35
N VAL A 98 -2.90 -10.81 -13.92
CA VAL A 98 -3.59 -10.47 -12.66
C VAL A 98 -5.02 -11.00 -12.65
N LEU A 99 -5.80 -10.77 -13.72
CA LEU A 99 -7.18 -11.26 -13.84
C LEU A 99 -7.25 -12.78 -13.78
N ASN A 100 -6.38 -13.47 -14.53
CA ASN A 100 -6.31 -14.93 -14.52
C ASN A 100 -6.00 -15.48 -13.13
N THR A 101 -5.10 -14.82 -12.39
CA THR A 101 -4.76 -15.18 -11.01
C THR A 101 -5.97 -15.02 -10.08
N ILE A 102 -6.73 -13.93 -10.21
CA ILE A 102 -7.96 -13.72 -9.43
C ILE A 102 -8.99 -14.81 -9.74
N TYR A 103 -9.24 -15.11 -11.02
CA TYR A 103 -10.20 -16.15 -11.42
C TYR A 103 -9.81 -17.52 -10.87
N ARG A 104 -8.53 -17.88 -10.95
CA ARG A 104 -8.02 -19.12 -10.37
C ARG A 104 -8.16 -19.17 -8.85
N ALA A 105 -7.94 -18.05 -8.17
CA ALA A 105 -8.13 -17.97 -6.72
C ALA A 105 -9.61 -18.20 -6.35
N VAL A 106 -10.54 -17.60 -7.08
CA VAL A 106 -11.98 -17.82 -6.90
C VAL A 106 -12.34 -19.29 -7.15
N ASP A 107 -11.81 -19.91 -8.20
CA ASP A 107 -12.02 -21.33 -8.50
C ASP A 107 -11.49 -22.27 -7.41
N TYR A 108 -10.34 -21.95 -6.82
CA TYR A 108 -9.77 -22.70 -5.69
C TYR A 108 -10.62 -22.55 -4.43
N LEU A 109 -11.09 -21.34 -4.12
CA LEU A 109 -11.95 -21.10 -2.96
C LEU A 109 -13.30 -21.81 -3.07
N ARG A 110 -13.84 -21.96 -4.29
CA ARG A 110 -15.08 -22.72 -4.54
C ARG A 110 -14.98 -24.19 -4.11
N GLN A 111 -13.79 -24.77 -4.20
CA GLN A 111 -13.56 -26.19 -3.87
C GLN A 111 -13.50 -26.45 -2.36
N LEU A 112 -13.48 -25.41 -1.53
CA LEU A 112 -13.47 -25.56 -0.07
C LEU A 112 -14.82 -26.06 0.44
N GLN A 113 -14.81 -27.01 1.37
CA GLN A 113 -16.06 -27.50 1.99
C GLN A 113 -16.73 -26.43 2.85
N ASP A 114 -15.95 -25.59 3.53
CA ASP A 114 -16.47 -24.49 4.35
C ASP A 114 -16.59 -23.21 3.52
N GLN A 115 -17.80 -22.99 3.00
CA GLN A 115 -18.13 -21.82 2.18
C GLN A 115 -18.04 -20.51 2.99
N ARG A 116 -18.23 -20.52 4.32
CA ARG A 116 -18.09 -19.29 5.14
C ARG A 116 -16.64 -18.84 5.21
N THR A 117 -15.71 -19.79 5.38
CA THR A 117 -14.28 -19.50 5.39
C THR A 117 -13.80 -19.02 4.02
N ALA A 118 -14.29 -19.65 2.95
CA ALA A 118 -13.99 -19.23 1.59
C ALA A 118 -14.49 -17.82 1.26
N THR A 119 -15.68 -17.43 1.72
CA THR A 119 -16.19 -16.06 1.61
C THR A 119 -15.24 -15.04 2.26
N LYS A 120 -14.78 -15.30 3.49
CA LYS A 120 -13.83 -14.40 4.19
C LYS A 120 -12.49 -14.27 3.46
N TYR A 121 -12.01 -15.37 2.87
CA TYR A 121 -10.79 -15.33 2.07
C TYR A 121 -11.00 -14.55 0.78
N LEU A 122 -12.15 -14.71 0.13
CA LEU A 122 -12.48 -13.93 -1.05
C LEU A 122 -12.52 -12.43 -0.71
N GLU A 123 -13.17 -12.01 0.38
CA GLU A 123 -13.13 -10.62 0.84
C GLU A 123 -11.69 -10.11 0.99
N THR A 124 -10.84 -10.87 1.68
CA THR A 124 -9.44 -10.52 1.94
C THR A 124 -8.63 -10.35 0.65
N LEU A 125 -8.78 -11.29 -0.29
CA LEU A 125 -8.08 -11.24 -1.58
C LEU A 125 -8.51 -10.03 -2.39
N PHE A 126 -9.80 -9.69 -2.37
CA PHE A 126 -10.34 -8.56 -3.10
C PHE A 126 -9.84 -7.24 -2.54
N TYR A 127 -9.92 -7.04 -1.22
CA TYR A 127 -9.34 -5.87 -0.57
C TYR A 127 -7.85 -5.69 -0.88
N TYR A 128 -7.08 -6.77 -0.84
CA TYR A 128 -5.66 -6.73 -1.17
C TYR A 128 -5.41 -6.37 -2.64
N THR A 129 -6.12 -7.01 -3.56
CA THR A 129 -5.99 -6.82 -5.00
C THR A 129 -6.25 -5.36 -5.39
N PHE A 130 -7.36 -4.77 -4.92
CA PHE A 130 -7.71 -3.40 -5.27
C PHE A 130 -6.78 -2.36 -4.64
N ARG A 131 -6.23 -2.63 -3.45
CA ARG A 131 -5.25 -1.74 -2.83
C ARG A 131 -3.91 -1.75 -3.53
N VAL A 132 -3.47 -2.93 -3.99
CA VAL A 132 -2.15 -3.11 -4.62
C VAL A 132 -2.17 -2.74 -6.09
N HIS A 133 -3.23 -3.10 -6.83
CA HIS A 133 -3.35 -2.83 -8.26
C HIS A 133 -4.38 -1.72 -8.53
N ARG A 134 -3.93 -0.47 -8.35
CA ARG A 134 -4.78 0.73 -8.48
C ARG A 134 -5.23 1.06 -9.91
N HIS A 135 -4.83 0.28 -10.91
CA HIS A 135 -5.04 0.60 -12.33
C HIS A 135 -6.04 -0.34 -13.03
N LEU A 136 -6.83 -1.12 -12.28
CA LEU A 136 -7.94 -1.86 -12.86
C LEU A 136 -9.00 -0.89 -13.40
N THR A 137 -9.38 -1.09 -14.66
CA THR A 137 -10.47 -0.33 -15.27
C THR A 137 -11.82 -0.73 -14.65
N LYS A 138 -12.80 0.16 -14.75
CA LYS A 138 -14.19 -0.11 -14.33
C LYS A 138 -14.77 -1.38 -14.98
N ASN A 139 -14.42 -1.67 -16.23
CA ASN A 139 -14.90 -2.88 -16.91
C ASN A 139 -14.29 -4.15 -16.30
N GLN A 140 -12.97 -4.15 -16.09
CA GLN A 140 -12.28 -5.27 -15.44
C GLN A 140 -12.79 -5.53 -14.02
N TYR A 141 -13.12 -4.46 -13.29
CA TYR A 141 -13.81 -4.57 -12.01
C TYR A 141 -15.11 -5.36 -12.13
N TYR A 142 -16.00 -4.97 -13.06
CA TYR A 142 -17.27 -5.68 -13.25
C TYR A 142 -17.07 -7.12 -13.74
N ASP A 143 -16.07 -7.38 -14.58
CA ASP A 143 -15.76 -8.73 -15.03
C ASP A 143 -15.41 -9.65 -13.85
N ILE A 144 -14.61 -9.14 -12.89
CA ILE A 144 -14.29 -9.87 -11.67
C ILE A 144 -15.54 -10.11 -10.80
N ILE A 145 -16.32 -9.07 -10.54
CA ILE A 145 -17.56 -9.17 -9.72
C ILE A 145 -18.56 -10.15 -10.35
N ASN A 146 -18.74 -10.08 -11.67
CA ASN A 146 -19.59 -11.01 -12.42
C ASN A 146 -19.06 -12.44 -12.36
N HIS A 147 -17.75 -12.63 -12.45
CA HIS A 147 -17.14 -13.94 -12.33
C HIS A 147 -17.42 -14.57 -10.96
N ILE A 148 -17.23 -13.83 -9.86
CA ILE A 148 -17.58 -14.32 -8.51
C ILE A 148 -19.06 -14.69 -8.42
N GLY A 149 -19.95 -13.80 -8.88
CA GLY A 149 -21.39 -13.98 -8.80
C GLY A 149 -21.89 -15.22 -9.56
N ASN A 150 -21.21 -15.59 -10.65
CA ASN A 150 -21.53 -16.77 -11.45
C ASN A 150 -20.83 -18.05 -10.97
N THR A 151 -19.69 -17.92 -10.28
CA THR A 151 -18.88 -19.07 -9.85
C THR A 151 -19.28 -19.60 -8.47
N TYR A 152 -19.84 -18.76 -7.60
CA TYR A 152 -20.13 -19.09 -6.21
C TYR A 152 -21.63 -18.96 -5.88
N GLN A 153 -22.20 -19.90 -5.13
CA GLN A 153 -23.63 -19.89 -4.83
C GLN A 153 -24.05 -18.70 -3.95
N GLU A 154 -23.26 -18.37 -2.91
CA GLU A 154 -23.36 -17.13 -2.14
C GLU A 154 -22.58 -15.96 -2.77
N GLY A 155 -21.97 -16.17 -3.95
CA GLY A 155 -21.08 -15.20 -4.60
C GLY A 155 -21.77 -13.94 -5.05
N SER A 156 -23.05 -14.04 -5.41
CA SER A 156 -23.85 -12.88 -5.82
C SER A 156 -24.03 -11.88 -4.68
N GLU A 157 -24.31 -12.38 -3.46
CA GLU A 157 -24.45 -11.52 -2.27
C GLU A 157 -23.11 -10.87 -1.92
N LEU A 158 -22.04 -11.66 -1.89
CA LEU A 158 -20.68 -11.19 -1.65
C LEU A 158 -20.22 -10.16 -2.69
N ALA A 159 -20.47 -10.42 -3.97
CA ALA A 159 -20.15 -9.53 -5.08
C ALA A 159 -20.89 -8.18 -4.95
N MET A 160 -22.16 -8.21 -4.52
CA MET A 160 -22.92 -6.99 -4.24
C MET A 160 -22.34 -6.22 -3.06
N THR A 161 -22.02 -6.89 -1.95
CA THR A 161 -21.43 -6.25 -0.76
C THR A 161 -20.08 -5.60 -1.09
N LEU A 162 -19.20 -6.32 -1.80
CA LEU A 162 -17.91 -5.76 -2.24
C LEU A 162 -18.12 -4.55 -3.16
N ALA A 163 -19.05 -4.62 -4.11
CA ALA A 163 -19.39 -3.50 -4.98
C ALA A 163 -19.93 -2.28 -4.23
N GLU A 164 -20.69 -2.47 -3.17
CA GLU A 164 -21.16 -1.38 -2.33
C GLU A 164 -20.03 -0.74 -1.52
N ILE A 165 -19.17 -1.56 -0.90
CA ILE A 165 -18.00 -1.09 -0.14
C ILE A 165 -17.10 -0.23 -1.02
N PHE A 166 -16.64 -0.74 -2.16
CA PHE A 166 -15.72 0.01 -3.02
C PHE A 166 -16.36 1.25 -3.64
N ARG A 167 -17.67 1.21 -3.93
CA ARG A 167 -18.39 2.41 -4.39
C ARG A 167 -18.45 3.49 -3.31
N ASN A 168 -18.59 3.10 -2.05
CA ASN A 168 -18.61 4.04 -0.92
C ASN A 168 -17.19 4.57 -0.63
N GLU A 169 -16.17 3.71 -0.63
CA GLU A 169 -14.77 4.14 -0.51
C GLU A 169 -14.39 5.13 -1.60
N GLY A 170 -14.67 4.83 -2.88
CA GLY A 170 -14.37 5.76 -3.98
C GLY A 170 -15.13 7.08 -3.91
N LYS A 171 -16.31 7.13 -3.28
CA LYS A 171 -17.01 8.40 -3.02
C LYS A 171 -16.34 9.20 -1.91
N GLU A 172 -15.92 8.54 -0.83
CA GLU A 172 -15.24 9.20 0.29
C GLU A 172 -13.85 9.71 -0.14
N GLU A 173 -13.08 8.90 -0.88
CA GLU A 173 -11.80 9.33 -1.47
C GLU A 173 -12.00 10.52 -2.40
N GLY A 174 -12.93 10.44 -3.37
CA GLY A 174 -13.19 11.55 -4.29
C GLY A 174 -13.71 12.83 -3.61
N LYS A 175 -14.42 12.69 -2.47
CA LYS A 175 -14.85 13.84 -1.67
C LYS A 175 -13.68 14.48 -0.93
N GLU A 176 -12.76 13.68 -0.39
CA GLU A 176 -11.58 14.18 0.30
C GLU A 176 -10.60 14.82 -0.70
N GLU A 177 -10.34 14.19 -1.84
CA GLU A 177 -9.56 14.75 -2.95
C GLU A 177 -10.17 16.08 -3.41
N GLY A 178 -11.48 16.11 -3.69
CA GLY A 178 -12.16 17.34 -4.10
C GLY A 178 -12.16 18.44 -3.04
N ARG A 179 -12.10 18.08 -1.74
CA ARG A 179 -11.96 19.05 -0.64
C ARG A 179 -10.56 19.65 -0.62
N VAL A 180 -9.52 18.83 -0.81
CA VAL A 180 -8.12 19.27 -0.86
C VAL A 180 -7.85 20.13 -2.09
N GLU A 181 -8.29 19.69 -3.28
CA GLU A 181 -8.20 20.46 -4.53
C GLU A 181 -8.96 21.79 -4.41
N GLY A 182 -10.20 21.76 -3.91
CA GLY A 182 -10.99 22.97 -3.72
C GLY A 182 -10.36 23.95 -2.72
N GLN A 183 -9.68 23.46 -1.68
CA GLN A 183 -8.92 24.29 -0.75
C GLN A 183 -7.70 24.93 -1.42
N ALA A 184 -6.92 24.15 -2.19
CA ALA A 184 -5.76 24.65 -2.92
C ALA A 184 -6.15 25.72 -3.95
N ASP A 185 -7.23 25.49 -4.70
CA ASP A 185 -7.77 26.46 -5.66
C ASP A 185 -8.24 27.75 -4.97
N ALA A 186 -8.93 27.64 -3.84
CA ALA A 186 -9.41 28.81 -3.09
C ALA A 186 -8.25 29.64 -2.54
N LEU A 187 -7.23 29.00 -1.98
CA LEU A 187 -6.02 29.67 -1.48
C LEU A 187 -5.22 30.30 -2.61
N SER A 188 -5.02 29.59 -3.73
CA SER A 188 -4.31 30.12 -4.90
C SER A 188 -4.98 31.38 -5.45
N ASN A 189 -6.29 31.34 -5.64
CA ASN A 189 -7.06 32.50 -6.07
C ASN A 189 -7.00 33.66 -5.06
N THR A 190 -6.98 33.34 -3.77
CA THR A 190 -6.88 34.36 -2.70
C THR A 190 -5.50 35.02 -2.71
N ALA A 191 -4.42 34.24 -2.76
CA ALA A 191 -3.06 34.73 -2.89
C ALA A 191 -2.90 35.65 -4.11
N ILE A 192 -3.37 35.20 -5.29
CA ILE A 192 -3.33 36.00 -6.53
C ILE A 192 -4.07 37.34 -6.35
N ARG A 193 -5.28 37.32 -5.77
CA ARG A 193 -6.07 38.55 -5.55
C ARG A 193 -5.40 39.51 -4.58
N LEU A 194 -4.82 39.00 -3.50
CA LEU A 194 -4.17 39.83 -2.49
C LEU A 194 -2.87 40.43 -3.03
N ILE A 195 -2.00 39.62 -3.67
CA ILE A 195 -0.76 40.11 -4.29
C ILE A 195 -1.07 41.16 -5.37
N THR A 196 -2.07 40.91 -6.21
CA THR A 196 -2.50 41.87 -7.24
C THR A 196 -2.97 43.20 -6.63
N LYS A 197 -3.60 43.15 -5.45
CA LYS A 197 -4.16 44.33 -4.77
C LYS A 197 -3.11 45.12 -4.00
N PHE A 198 -2.21 44.45 -3.28
CA PHE A 198 -1.29 45.08 -2.34
C PHE A 198 0.13 45.25 -2.89
N VAL A 199 0.55 44.41 -3.84
CA VAL A 199 1.91 44.39 -4.38
C VAL A 199 1.92 44.94 -5.82
N ALA A 200 1.50 44.14 -6.79
CA ALA A 200 1.50 44.50 -8.21
C ALA A 200 0.70 43.50 -9.07
N PRO A 201 0.22 43.90 -10.27
CA PRO A 201 -0.39 42.99 -11.22
C PRO A 201 0.53 41.82 -11.63
N LEU A 202 0.00 40.60 -11.59
CA LEU A 202 0.74 39.37 -11.89
C LEU A 202 0.63 38.96 -13.36
N SER A 203 1.76 38.53 -13.94
CA SER A 203 1.77 37.87 -15.25
C SER A 203 1.18 36.47 -15.16
N GLU A 204 0.67 35.93 -16.28
CA GLU A 204 0.09 34.58 -16.32
C GLU A 204 1.09 33.51 -15.85
N GLY A 205 2.37 33.63 -16.21
CA GLY A 205 3.39 32.68 -15.75
C GLY A 205 3.57 32.64 -14.24
N ILE A 206 3.39 33.76 -13.53
CA ILE A 206 3.47 33.79 -12.06
C ILE A 206 2.18 33.22 -11.44
N LYS A 207 1.01 33.49 -12.03
CA LYS A 207 -0.26 32.91 -11.58
C LYS A 207 -0.23 31.38 -11.67
N THR A 208 0.26 30.82 -12.77
CA THR A 208 0.41 29.36 -12.93
C THR A 208 1.30 28.78 -11.84
N LYS A 209 2.46 29.40 -11.56
CA LYS A 209 3.35 28.96 -10.49
C LYS A 209 2.71 28.99 -9.11
N ILE A 210 1.85 29.98 -8.84
CA ILE A 210 1.10 30.06 -7.58
C ILE A 210 0.10 28.89 -7.48
N CYS A 211 -0.65 28.61 -8.54
CA CYS A 211 -1.61 27.49 -8.56
C CYS A 211 -0.96 26.12 -8.39
N GLU A 212 0.33 25.99 -8.68
CA GLU A 212 1.11 24.75 -8.52
C GLU A 212 1.76 24.61 -7.13
N GLN A 213 1.66 25.62 -6.24
CA GLN A 213 2.25 25.54 -4.91
C GLN A 213 1.43 24.67 -3.94
N GLU A 214 2.12 24.12 -2.96
CA GLU A 214 1.49 23.42 -1.84
C GLU A 214 0.68 24.39 -0.96
N ILE A 215 -0.40 23.88 -0.35
CA ILE A 215 -1.30 24.62 0.55
C ILE A 215 -0.53 25.42 1.62
N SER A 216 0.47 24.81 2.25
CA SER A 216 1.31 25.45 3.28
C SER A 216 2.08 26.67 2.78
N THR A 217 2.52 26.63 1.52
CA THR A 217 3.24 27.74 0.88
C THR A 217 2.27 28.87 0.56
N LEU A 218 1.06 28.53 0.07
CA LEU A 218 0.00 29.49 -0.20
C LEU A 218 -0.46 30.22 1.07
N GLU A 219 -0.64 29.50 2.17
CA GLU A 219 -0.98 30.08 3.49
C GLU A 219 0.12 31.04 3.95
N THR A 220 1.40 30.63 3.84
CA THR A 220 2.53 31.49 4.21
C THR A 220 2.55 32.79 3.40
N ILE A 221 2.31 32.72 2.09
CA ILE A 221 2.23 33.90 1.21
C ILE A 221 1.06 34.81 1.61
N ILE A 222 -0.09 34.25 1.98
CA ILE A 222 -1.27 35.02 2.40
C ILE A 222 -1.02 35.70 3.75
N ASP A 223 -0.40 35.02 4.70
CA ASP A 223 -0.17 35.52 6.06
C ASP A 223 0.85 36.66 6.11
N HIS A 224 1.86 36.65 5.23
CA HIS A 224 2.93 37.67 5.18
C HIS A 224 2.70 38.69 4.05
N ILE A 225 1.47 38.82 3.55
CA ILE A 225 1.16 39.66 2.40
C ILE A 225 1.51 41.15 2.62
N ASP A 226 1.45 41.61 3.87
CA ASP A 226 1.76 42.97 4.30
C ASP A 226 3.26 43.25 4.36
N GLU A 227 4.10 42.22 4.31
CA GLU A 227 5.56 42.35 4.27
C GLU A 227 6.11 42.47 2.83
N PHE A 228 5.28 42.23 1.80
CA PHE A 228 5.70 42.25 0.41
C PHE A 228 5.50 43.64 -0.23
N GLU A 229 6.59 44.27 -0.68
CA GLU A 229 6.55 45.56 -1.40
C GLU A 229 6.68 45.37 -2.91
N THR A 230 7.33 44.29 -3.34
CA THR A 230 7.61 43.98 -4.75
C THR A 230 7.35 42.51 -5.08
N ILE A 231 7.29 42.21 -6.39
CA ILE A 231 7.13 40.83 -6.87
C ILE A 231 8.32 39.94 -6.46
N GLU A 232 9.51 40.50 -6.24
CA GLU A 232 10.70 39.73 -5.89
C GLU A 232 10.62 39.18 -4.46
N ASP A 233 9.90 39.85 -3.57
CA ASP A 233 9.81 39.51 -2.14
C ASP A 233 9.09 38.17 -1.90
N PHE A 234 8.11 37.84 -2.74
CA PHE A 234 7.38 36.58 -2.63
C PHE A 234 7.86 35.51 -3.62
N LYS A 235 8.65 35.87 -4.65
CA LYS A 235 9.19 34.90 -5.61
C LYS A 235 10.07 33.84 -4.97
N GLN A 236 10.73 34.14 -3.85
CA GLN A 236 11.52 33.18 -3.07
C GLN A 236 10.71 31.98 -2.54
N TYR A 237 9.38 32.15 -2.39
CA TYR A 237 8.48 31.08 -1.95
C TYR A 237 7.99 30.22 -3.12
N LEU A 238 8.09 30.71 -4.35
CA LEU A 238 7.69 29.96 -5.54
C LEU A 238 8.85 29.05 -5.97
N LYS A 239 8.69 27.74 -5.78
CA LYS A 239 9.61 26.74 -6.34
C LYS A 239 9.46 26.63 -7.86
#